data_AF-A0A6I4T3D9-F1
#
_entry.id   AF-A0A6I4T3D9-F1
#
_cell.length_a   1.000
_cell.length_b   1.000
_cell.length_c   1.000
_cell.angle_alpha   90.00
_cell.angle_beta   90.00
_cell.angle_gamma   90.00
#
_symmetry.space_group_name_H-M   'P 1'
#
loop_
_entity.id
_entity.type
_entity.pdbx_description
1 polymer ?
#
loop_
_entity_poly.entity_id
_entity_poly.type
_entity_poly.pdbx_seq_one_letter_code
_entity_poly.pdbx_strand_id
1 'polypeptide(L)'
;MKYLAVLALLFISSTPATAQEPAVDDSDQPSWVAEKKLYEEISSLMQTPNPSLDRLDAALAQLPDPTPVRGMVQTMRTKVLGEARQQDAAIEAVEEAMVLLPDNPLPKLFATSLFTFSGSPQRAAELWLTASQEAPELAKQFDQYTLSALLGRLDDLGDHRLIDKVNARLDEIGYDAGLESDRSAAALGRTYEALRAGNEDKAIQLIAEVSNPDDLLTLYVDRRYAMLWPAIADRAGTDFSGLSREYLTKLREEWQASQDFSTAQAYLSALSRRHADRAVVELFLPILVDSTTDAEAEEQWKLVQLVPPTTTAMVRIGQAEDALTTLARLDAAFPENMGGNELNIDAAYIMLAQHRLDWPKVLEWSDGFLTQAKELGYSVNQSATAEVQALRICALSEMGREEEAQKSIAELLGQGTKLAHPVLNMLLCRGDMEQARAFLIERLADDKTRSLALGVVQPAAAPALTPFERMMEPRWQALRRAPDVRAAAEKVGRILPQPVLQTLPEGFDPYPPSE
;
A
#
# COMPACT_ATOMS: atom_id res chain seq x y z
N MET A 1 13.61 2.67 -18.12
CA MET A 1 13.05 3.24 -19.38
C MET A 1 13.50 2.49 -20.65
N LYS A 2 13.08 1.23 -20.86
CA LYS A 2 13.37 0.47 -22.10
C LYS A 2 12.27 -0.51 -22.52
N TYR A 3 10.98 -0.25 -22.27
CA TYR A 3 9.92 -1.17 -22.73
C TYR A 3 8.65 -0.42 -23.12
N LEU A 4 8.58 0.02 -24.38
CA LEU A 4 7.37 0.58 -25.01
C LEU A 4 7.36 0.31 -26.51
N ALA A 5 7.77 -0.90 -26.90
CA ALA A 5 7.90 -1.31 -28.29
C ALA A 5 7.24 -2.67 -28.56
N VAL A 6 6.00 -2.87 -28.11
CA VAL A 6 5.16 -3.99 -28.60
C VAL A 6 3.71 -3.52 -28.75
N LEU A 7 3.46 -2.63 -29.71
CA LEU A 7 2.13 -2.38 -30.25
C LEU A 7 2.28 -1.84 -31.69
N ALA A 8 2.91 -2.67 -32.54
CA ALA A 8 3.04 -2.40 -33.96
C ALA A 8 2.82 -3.71 -34.74
N LEU A 9 1.60 -3.87 -35.29
CA LEU A 9 1.17 -4.79 -36.37
C LEU A 9 -0.33 -4.46 -36.58
N LEU A 10 -0.90 -4.14 -37.74
CA LEU A 10 -0.58 -4.38 -39.15
C LEU A 10 -1.28 -3.31 -40.02
N PHE A 11 -0.53 -2.57 -40.84
CA PHE A 11 -1.01 -2.14 -42.16
C PHE A 11 0.17 -2.07 -43.12
N ILE A 12 0.27 -3.05 -44.02
CA ILE A 12 1.20 -3.03 -45.15
C ILE A 12 0.45 -2.45 -46.34
N SER A 13 0.91 -1.31 -46.87
CA SER A 13 0.54 -0.86 -48.21
C SER A 13 1.79 -0.37 -48.96
N SER A 14 2.01 -0.95 -50.13
CA SER A 14 3.06 -0.65 -51.11
C SER A 14 2.95 0.77 -51.70
N THR A 15 4.07 1.46 -51.87
CA THR A 15 4.18 2.76 -52.55
C THR A 15 4.37 2.62 -54.07
N PRO A 16 3.68 3.44 -54.90
CA PRO A 16 4.15 3.79 -56.22
C PRO A 16 4.70 5.22 -56.27
N ALA A 17 5.58 5.45 -57.25
CA ALA A 17 6.38 6.65 -57.45
C ALA A 17 5.57 7.92 -57.80
N THR A 18 6.09 9.05 -57.36
CA THR A 18 5.58 10.42 -57.47
C THR A 18 5.50 10.95 -58.90
N ALA A 19 4.29 11.31 -59.33
CA ALA A 19 4.05 12.33 -60.37
C ALA A 19 3.52 13.60 -59.68
N GLN A 20 4.00 14.76 -60.13
CA GLN A 20 3.71 16.05 -59.52
C GLN A 20 2.37 16.58 -60.08
N GLU A 21 1.30 16.48 -59.28
CA GLU A 21 -0.03 16.97 -59.64
C GLU A 21 -0.18 18.49 -59.42
N PRO A 22 -1.03 19.15 -60.23
CA PRO A 22 -1.31 20.58 -60.10
C PRO A 22 -2.03 20.89 -58.79
N ALA A 23 -1.84 22.11 -58.27
CA ALA A 23 -2.48 22.58 -57.04
C ALA A 23 -4.02 22.50 -57.17
N VAL A 24 -4.62 21.53 -56.49
CA VAL A 24 -6.07 21.36 -56.34
C VAL A 24 -6.54 22.32 -55.24
N ASP A 25 -7.67 22.98 -55.49
CA ASP A 25 -8.40 23.77 -54.49
C ASP A 25 -8.85 22.86 -53.35
N ASP A 26 -8.28 23.04 -52.16
CA ASP A 26 -8.46 22.17 -50.98
C ASP A 26 -9.91 22.15 -50.45
N SER A 27 -10.80 22.98 -50.99
CA SER A 27 -12.21 23.04 -50.58
C SER A 27 -13.09 21.90 -51.14
N ASP A 28 -12.58 21.10 -52.08
CA ASP A 28 -13.31 20.01 -52.76
C ASP A 28 -12.74 18.60 -52.49
N GLN A 29 -11.92 18.43 -51.45
CA GLN A 29 -11.42 17.09 -51.10
C GLN A 29 -12.56 16.16 -50.67
N PRO A 30 -12.63 14.93 -51.22
CA PRO A 30 -13.62 13.95 -50.79
C PRO A 30 -13.53 13.70 -49.28
N SER A 31 -14.66 13.57 -48.58
CA SER A 31 -14.73 13.40 -47.11
C SER A 31 -13.81 12.30 -46.56
N TRP A 32 -13.58 11.25 -47.36
CA TRP A 32 -12.71 10.13 -47.00
C TRP A 32 -11.22 10.50 -46.90
N VAL A 33 -10.74 11.56 -47.58
CA VAL A 33 -9.33 12.01 -47.49
C VAL A 33 -9.09 12.79 -46.21
N ALA A 34 -10.03 13.66 -45.83
CA ALA A 34 -10.01 14.37 -44.55
C ALA A 34 -10.10 13.38 -43.37
N GLU A 35 -10.98 12.38 -43.47
CA GLU A 35 -11.06 11.27 -42.51
C GLU A 35 -9.73 10.51 -42.42
N LYS A 36 -9.11 10.15 -43.55
CA LYS A 36 -7.82 9.44 -43.56
C LYS A 36 -6.72 10.24 -42.87
N LYS A 37 -6.61 11.55 -43.15
CA LYS A 37 -5.62 12.43 -42.53
C LYS A 37 -5.84 12.54 -41.01
N LEU A 38 -7.10 12.63 -40.59
CA LEU A 38 -7.47 12.62 -39.16
C LEU A 38 -7.07 11.30 -38.49
N TYR A 39 -7.32 10.16 -39.13
CA TYR A 39 -6.89 8.85 -38.61
C TYR A 39 -5.36 8.71 -38.54
N GLU A 40 -4.63 9.23 -39.53
CA GLU A 40 -3.16 9.25 -39.51
C GLU A 40 -2.63 10.14 -38.37
N GLU A 41 -3.23 11.31 -38.15
CA GLU A 41 -2.89 12.20 -37.04
C GLU A 41 -3.17 11.56 -35.68
N ILE A 42 -4.35 10.96 -35.51
CA ILE A 42 -4.70 10.25 -34.27
C ILE A 42 -3.78 9.05 -34.06
N SER A 43 -3.50 8.27 -35.10
CA SER A 43 -2.55 7.15 -35.01
C SER A 43 -1.16 7.62 -34.57
N SER A 44 -0.68 8.75 -35.12
CA SER A 44 0.58 9.38 -34.71
C SER A 44 0.53 9.86 -33.25
N LEU A 45 -0.60 10.44 -32.84
CA LEU A 45 -0.84 10.87 -31.46
C LEU A 45 -0.79 9.70 -30.48
N MET A 46 -1.41 8.57 -30.82
CA MET A 46 -1.42 7.34 -30.02
C MET A 46 -0.03 6.70 -29.89
N GLN A 47 0.85 6.92 -30.87
CA GLN A 47 2.24 6.45 -30.84
C GLN A 47 3.19 7.42 -30.12
N THR A 48 2.75 8.66 -29.87
CA THR A 48 3.55 9.67 -29.18
C THR A 48 3.54 9.35 -27.67
N PRO A 49 4.70 9.13 -27.04
CA PRO A 49 4.76 9.05 -25.58
C PRO A 49 4.34 10.40 -24.99
N ASN A 50 3.34 10.40 -24.11
CA ASN A 50 2.83 11.58 -23.41
C ASN A 50 2.45 12.74 -24.35
N PRO A 51 1.39 12.58 -25.18
CA PRO A 51 0.90 13.66 -26.04
C PRO A 51 0.44 14.86 -25.20
N SER A 52 0.59 16.08 -25.71
CA SER A 52 0.09 17.27 -25.00
C SER A 52 -1.43 17.30 -24.96
N LEU A 53 -1.99 17.87 -23.90
CA LEU A 53 -3.44 18.00 -23.72
C LEU A 53 -4.09 18.77 -24.88
N ASP A 54 -3.48 19.87 -25.34
CA ASP A 54 -3.97 20.66 -26.47
C ASP A 54 -4.12 19.83 -27.75
N ARG A 55 -3.19 18.91 -28.03
CA ARG A 55 -3.26 18.04 -29.21
C ARG A 55 -4.38 17.02 -29.09
N LEU A 56 -4.60 16.48 -27.89
CA LEU A 56 -5.71 15.58 -27.60
C LEU A 56 -7.06 16.30 -27.74
N ASP A 57 -7.17 17.52 -27.21
CA ASP A 57 -8.38 18.34 -27.30
C ASP A 57 -8.68 18.74 -28.76
N ALA A 58 -7.66 19.08 -29.56
CA ALA A 58 -7.83 19.38 -30.98
C ALA A 58 -8.29 18.14 -31.79
N ALA A 59 -7.81 16.95 -31.44
CA ALA A 59 -8.28 15.70 -32.03
C ALA A 59 -9.74 15.41 -31.64
N LEU A 60 -10.11 15.61 -30.37
CA LEU A 60 -11.49 15.41 -29.91
C LEU A 60 -12.48 16.38 -30.56
N ALA A 61 -12.07 17.62 -30.83
CA ALA A 61 -12.90 18.58 -31.55
C ALA A 61 -13.24 18.14 -32.99
N GLN A 62 -12.36 17.34 -33.60
CA GLN A 62 -12.58 16.73 -34.92
C GLN A 62 -13.37 15.41 -34.85
N LEU A 63 -13.62 14.88 -33.64
CA LEU A 63 -14.35 13.64 -33.37
C LEU A 63 -15.58 13.90 -32.48
N PRO A 64 -16.60 14.66 -32.95
CA PRO A 64 -17.76 15.00 -32.13
C PRO A 64 -18.67 13.80 -31.84
N ASP A 65 -18.66 12.79 -32.71
CA ASP A 65 -19.54 11.62 -32.59
C ASP A 65 -18.95 10.54 -31.65
N PRO A 66 -19.81 9.77 -30.96
CA PRO A 66 -19.40 8.67 -30.10
C PRO A 66 -18.83 7.52 -30.93
N THR A 67 -17.51 7.55 -31.16
CA THR A 67 -16.78 6.56 -31.95
C THR A 67 -15.73 5.84 -31.11
N PRO A 68 -15.32 4.61 -31.48
CA PRO A 68 -14.21 3.93 -30.81
C PRO A 68 -12.91 4.75 -30.79
N VAL A 69 -12.64 5.50 -31.86
CA VAL A 69 -11.43 6.34 -31.95
C VAL A 69 -11.48 7.51 -30.98
N ARG A 70 -12.65 8.14 -30.79
CA ARG A 70 -12.86 9.11 -29.72
C ARG A 70 -12.56 8.49 -28.34
N GLY A 71 -13.01 7.26 -28.10
CA GLY A 71 -12.69 6.52 -26.88
C GLY A 71 -11.19 6.30 -26.67
N MET A 72 -10.42 6.03 -27.73
CA MET A 72 -8.96 5.88 -27.65
C MET A 72 -8.27 7.20 -27.30
N VAL A 73 -8.69 8.30 -27.92
CA VAL A 73 -8.18 9.64 -27.61
C VAL A 73 -8.51 10.02 -26.16
N GLN A 74 -9.74 9.74 -25.70
CA GLN A 74 -10.14 9.98 -24.31
C GLN A 74 -9.31 9.14 -23.32
N THR A 75 -8.97 7.90 -23.66
CA THR A 75 -8.10 7.04 -22.83
C THR A 75 -6.73 7.69 -22.60
N MET A 76 -6.10 8.23 -23.66
CA MET A 76 -4.82 8.95 -23.53
C MET A 76 -4.98 10.25 -22.75
N ARG A 77 -6.10 10.95 -22.97
CA ARG A 77 -6.43 12.20 -22.27
C ARG A 77 -6.59 11.99 -20.77
N THR A 78 -7.18 10.89 -20.32
CA THR A 78 -7.24 10.51 -18.90
C THR A 78 -5.86 10.54 -18.24
N LYS A 79 -4.84 9.95 -18.88
CA LYS A 79 -3.47 9.92 -18.34
C LYS A 79 -2.92 11.33 -18.15
N VAL A 80 -2.98 12.15 -19.20
CA VAL A 80 -2.43 13.51 -19.21
C VAL A 80 -3.14 14.41 -18.21
N LEU A 81 -4.47 14.29 -18.10
CA LEU A 81 -5.27 15.02 -17.11
C LEU A 81 -4.96 14.57 -15.68
N GLY A 82 -4.77 13.26 -15.47
CA GLY A 82 -4.37 12.69 -14.17
C GLY A 82 -3.02 13.24 -13.70
N GLU A 83 -2.01 13.24 -14.58
CA GLU A 83 -0.68 13.82 -14.33
C GLU A 83 -0.77 15.33 -14.04
N ALA A 84 -1.65 16.04 -14.74
CA ALA A 84 -1.95 17.46 -14.51
C ALA A 84 -2.83 17.74 -13.28
N ARG A 85 -3.16 16.72 -12.49
CA ARG A 85 -4.05 16.79 -11.31
C ARG A 85 -5.45 17.35 -11.60
N GLN A 86 -5.94 17.22 -12.83
CA GLN A 86 -7.29 17.58 -13.23
C GLN A 86 -8.23 16.38 -13.07
N GLN A 87 -8.44 15.94 -11.83
CA GLN A 87 -9.09 14.66 -11.52
C GLN A 87 -10.50 14.54 -12.10
N ASP A 88 -11.36 15.55 -11.95
CA ASP A 88 -12.73 15.50 -12.45
C ASP A 88 -12.78 15.31 -13.97
N ALA A 89 -11.97 16.07 -14.71
CA ALA A 89 -11.87 15.95 -16.16
C ALA A 89 -11.26 14.59 -16.58
N ALA A 90 -10.32 14.06 -15.81
CA ALA A 90 -9.74 12.73 -16.06
C ALA A 90 -10.79 11.63 -15.87
N ILE A 91 -11.66 11.76 -14.86
CA ILE A 91 -12.77 10.84 -14.59
C ILE A 91 -13.77 10.91 -15.74
N GLU A 92 -14.21 12.10 -16.14
CA GLU A 92 -15.12 12.27 -17.28
C GLU A 92 -14.56 11.63 -18.56
N ALA A 93 -13.28 11.87 -18.85
CA ALA A 93 -12.60 11.27 -20.00
C ALA A 93 -12.58 9.74 -19.94
N VAL A 94 -12.25 9.15 -18.78
CA VAL A 94 -12.11 7.69 -18.68
C VAL A 94 -13.46 6.98 -18.71
N GLU A 95 -14.49 7.59 -18.14
CA GLU A 95 -15.86 7.08 -18.20
C GLU A 95 -16.38 7.07 -19.63
N GLU A 96 -16.20 8.17 -20.37
CA GLU A 96 -16.54 8.21 -21.79
C GLU A 96 -15.74 7.16 -22.58
N ALA A 97 -14.44 7.02 -22.31
CA ALA A 97 -13.62 6.00 -22.95
C ALA A 97 -14.14 4.57 -22.70
N MET A 98 -14.52 4.23 -21.47
CA MET A 98 -15.09 2.93 -21.12
C MET A 98 -16.44 2.67 -21.80
N VAL A 99 -17.28 3.70 -21.98
CA VAL A 99 -18.55 3.58 -22.72
C VAL A 99 -18.32 3.35 -24.21
N LEU A 100 -17.37 4.06 -24.81
CA LEU A 100 -17.06 3.96 -26.24
C LEU A 100 -16.24 2.72 -26.61
N LEU A 101 -15.55 2.13 -25.63
CA LEU A 101 -14.68 0.98 -25.79
C LEU A 101 -14.95 -0.10 -24.72
N PRO A 102 -16.16 -0.66 -24.63
CA PRO A 102 -16.55 -1.57 -23.54
C PRO A 102 -15.72 -2.85 -23.48
N ASP A 103 -15.27 -3.36 -24.64
CA ASP A 103 -14.46 -4.58 -24.75
C ASP A 103 -12.94 -4.30 -24.78
N ASN A 104 -12.52 -3.03 -24.65
CA ASN A 104 -11.11 -2.68 -24.61
C ASN A 104 -10.62 -2.66 -23.15
N PRO A 105 -9.53 -3.36 -22.81
CA PRO A 105 -8.98 -3.38 -21.46
C PRO A 105 -8.22 -2.09 -21.09
N LEU A 106 -7.71 -1.32 -22.06
CA LEU A 106 -6.87 -0.14 -21.80
C LEU A 106 -7.60 0.96 -20.98
N PRO A 107 -8.81 1.42 -21.36
CA PRO A 107 -9.57 2.37 -20.55
C PRO A 107 -9.74 1.90 -19.10
N LYS A 108 -10.00 0.59 -18.89
CA LYS A 108 -10.18 0.00 -17.56
C LYS A 108 -8.91 0.08 -16.72
N LEU A 109 -7.74 -0.21 -17.31
CA LEU A 109 -6.45 -0.11 -16.61
C LEU A 109 -6.10 1.35 -16.26
N PHE A 110 -6.31 2.30 -17.17
CA PHE A 110 -6.14 3.72 -16.84
C PHE A 110 -7.11 4.17 -15.74
N ALA A 111 -8.36 3.73 -15.80
CA ALA A 111 -9.35 3.97 -14.76
C ALA A 111 -8.95 3.36 -13.42
N THR A 112 -8.33 2.17 -13.39
CA THR A 112 -7.78 1.58 -12.15
C THR A 112 -6.79 2.52 -11.48
N SER A 113 -5.80 3.05 -12.23
CA SER A 113 -4.83 3.98 -11.65
C SER A 113 -5.50 5.24 -11.12
N LEU A 114 -6.40 5.84 -11.91
CA LEU A 114 -7.13 7.05 -11.50
C LEU A 114 -7.98 6.82 -10.24
N PHE A 115 -8.81 5.78 -10.23
CA PHE A 115 -9.74 5.50 -9.12
C PHE A 115 -9.03 5.01 -7.84
N THR A 116 -7.82 4.47 -7.98
CA THR A 116 -6.96 4.16 -6.82
C THR A 116 -6.66 5.44 -6.03
N PHE A 117 -6.36 6.55 -6.71
CA PHE A 117 -5.96 7.81 -6.09
C PHE A 117 -7.09 8.86 -5.98
N SER A 118 -8.27 8.58 -6.52
CA SER A 118 -9.44 9.47 -6.43
C SER A 118 -10.49 9.01 -5.40
N GLY A 119 -10.13 8.11 -4.49
CA GLY A 119 -11.00 7.65 -3.40
C GLY A 119 -12.03 6.57 -3.78
N SER A 120 -11.82 5.84 -4.87
CA SER A 120 -12.69 4.73 -5.31
C SER A 120 -11.93 3.40 -5.53
N PRO A 121 -11.12 2.93 -4.56
CA PRO A 121 -10.25 1.76 -4.75
C PRO A 121 -11.04 0.46 -4.99
N GLN A 122 -12.24 0.27 -4.45
CA GLN A 122 -13.05 -0.93 -4.78
C GLN A 122 -13.35 -1.00 -6.28
N ARG A 123 -13.77 0.13 -6.86
CA ARG A 123 -14.03 0.23 -8.30
C ARG A 123 -12.76 0.03 -9.11
N ALA A 124 -11.64 0.60 -8.65
CA ALA A 124 -10.34 0.39 -9.29
C ALA A 124 -9.97 -1.11 -9.35
N ALA A 125 -10.17 -1.84 -8.26
CA ALA A 125 -9.92 -3.27 -8.18
C ALA A 125 -10.83 -4.10 -9.09
N GLU A 126 -12.12 -3.78 -9.14
CA GLU A 126 -13.08 -4.45 -10.03
C GLU A 126 -12.73 -4.24 -11.51
N LEU A 127 -12.32 -3.02 -11.88
CA LEU A 127 -11.87 -2.71 -13.23
C LEU A 127 -10.57 -3.42 -13.58
N TRP A 128 -9.61 -3.49 -12.64
CA TRP A 128 -8.37 -4.22 -12.84
C TRP A 128 -8.62 -5.73 -13.01
N LEU A 129 -9.46 -6.31 -12.14
CA LEU A 129 -9.86 -7.72 -12.24
C LEU A 129 -10.50 -8.01 -13.59
N THR A 130 -11.42 -7.15 -14.05
CA THR A 130 -12.07 -7.28 -15.36
C THR A 130 -11.04 -7.19 -16.50
N ALA A 131 -10.18 -6.17 -16.49
CA ALA A 131 -9.13 -6.01 -17.50
C ALA A 131 -8.13 -7.18 -17.52
N SER A 132 -7.79 -7.73 -16.35
CA SER A 132 -6.91 -8.88 -16.23
C SER A 132 -7.51 -10.17 -16.79
N GLN A 133 -8.84 -10.28 -16.81
CA GLN A 133 -9.57 -11.41 -17.41
C GLN A 133 -9.61 -11.28 -18.93
N GLU A 134 -9.85 -10.07 -19.43
CA GLU A 134 -9.91 -9.75 -20.87
C GLU A 134 -8.53 -9.81 -21.54
N ALA A 135 -7.50 -9.29 -20.88
CA ALA A 135 -6.15 -9.16 -21.41
C ALA A 135 -5.07 -9.38 -20.34
N PRO A 136 -4.80 -10.65 -19.94
CA PRO A 136 -3.86 -10.97 -18.88
C PRO A 136 -2.44 -10.45 -19.16
N GLU A 137 -1.94 -10.56 -20.40
CA GLU A 137 -0.59 -10.08 -20.76
C GLU A 137 -0.42 -8.57 -20.65
N LEU A 138 -1.50 -7.81 -20.82
CA LEU A 138 -1.49 -6.37 -20.61
C LEU A 138 -1.55 -6.02 -19.12
N ALA A 139 -2.42 -6.71 -18.37
CA ALA A 139 -2.54 -6.52 -16.93
C ALA A 139 -1.26 -6.89 -16.15
N LYS A 140 -0.47 -7.86 -16.66
CA LYS A 140 0.89 -8.16 -16.13
C LYS A 140 1.83 -6.97 -16.11
N GLN A 141 1.67 -6.06 -17.07
CA GLN A 141 2.54 -4.89 -17.22
C GLN A 141 2.05 -3.71 -16.36
N PHE A 142 1.01 -3.92 -15.56
CA PHE A 142 0.47 -2.87 -14.72
C PHE A 142 1.44 -2.51 -13.60
N ASP A 143 1.56 -1.21 -13.35
CA ASP A 143 2.54 -0.63 -12.42
C ASP A 143 2.39 -1.21 -11.00
N GLN A 144 3.50 -1.76 -10.47
CA GLN A 144 3.54 -2.40 -9.16
C GLN A 144 3.21 -1.41 -8.03
N TYR A 145 3.67 -0.16 -8.15
CA TYR A 145 3.37 0.88 -7.16
C TYR A 145 1.86 1.13 -7.07
N THR A 146 1.19 1.30 -8.21
CA THR A 146 -0.26 1.48 -8.27
C THR A 146 -1.02 0.28 -7.70
N LEU A 147 -0.58 -0.95 -7.99
CA LEU A 147 -1.18 -2.15 -7.39
C LEU A 147 -0.98 -2.21 -5.87
N SER A 148 0.22 -1.93 -5.38
CA SER A 148 0.50 -1.87 -3.95
C SER A 148 -0.35 -0.80 -3.25
N ALA A 149 -0.46 0.39 -3.84
CA ALA A 149 -1.32 1.46 -3.35
C ALA A 149 -2.82 1.07 -3.36
N LEU A 150 -3.28 0.39 -4.41
CA LEU A 150 -4.64 -0.15 -4.49
C LEU A 150 -4.92 -1.13 -3.34
N LEU A 151 -4.04 -2.11 -3.14
CA LEU A 151 -4.18 -3.10 -2.08
C LEU A 151 -4.18 -2.46 -0.70
N GLY A 152 -3.25 -1.53 -0.42
CA GLY A 152 -3.21 -0.79 0.85
C GLY A 152 -4.47 0.03 1.11
N ARG A 153 -5.06 0.64 0.07
CA ARG A 153 -6.32 1.41 0.21
C ARG A 153 -7.55 0.52 0.40
N LEU A 154 -7.57 -0.66 -0.20
CA LEU A 154 -8.60 -1.65 0.10
C LEU A 154 -8.49 -2.13 1.55
N ASP A 155 -7.28 -2.25 2.08
CA ASP A 155 -7.01 -2.67 3.45
C ASP A 155 -7.52 -1.63 4.45
N ASP A 156 -7.21 -0.34 4.21
CA ASP A 156 -7.76 0.80 4.95
C ASP A 156 -9.31 0.79 4.96
N LEU A 157 -9.93 0.30 3.88
CA LEU A 157 -11.38 0.20 3.77
C LEU A 157 -11.96 -1.09 4.38
N GLY A 158 -11.12 -2.03 4.80
CA GLY A 158 -11.50 -3.35 5.30
C GLY A 158 -12.07 -4.29 4.22
N ASP A 159 -11.74 -4.06 2.94
CA ASP A 159 -12.21 -4.90 1.82
C ASP A 159 -11.22 -6.01 1.48
N HIS A 160 -10.91 -6.85 2.48
CA HIS A 160 -10.00 -7.99 2.33
C HIS A 160 -10.48 -8.97 1.25
N ARG A 161 -11.78 -9.03 0.97
CA ARG A 161 -12.32 -9.87 -0.11
C ARG A 161 -11.79 -9.44 -1.48
N LEU A 162 -11.75 -8.13 -1.77
CA LEU A 162 -11.18 -7.65 -3.03
C LEU A 162 -9.66 -7.79 -3.05
N ILE A 163 -8.97 -7.55 -1.92
CA ILE A 163 -7.52 -7.81 -1.79
C ILE A 163 -7.19 -9.25 -2.19
N ASP A 164 -7.88 -10.22 -1.60
CA ASP A 164 -7.62 -11.65 -1.86
C ASP A 164 -7.84 -12.01 -3.33
N LYS A 165 -8.88 -11.43 -3.96
CA LYS A 165 -9.17 -11.65 -5.38
C LYS A 165 -8.08 -11.07 -6.28
N VAL A 166 -7.63 -9.85 -6.00
CA VAL A 166 -6.54 -9.22 -6.75
C VAL A 166 -5.27 -10.04 -6.59
N ASN A 167 -4.89 -10.39 -5.36
CA ASN A 167 -3.72 -11.20 -5.05
C ASN A 167 -3.76 -12.59 -5.71
N ALA A 168 -4.90 -13.29 -5.64
CA ALA A 168 -5.06 -14.57 -6.32
C ALA A 168 -4.90 -14.42 -7.84
N ARG A 169 -5.47 -13.36 -8.41
CA ARG A 169 -5.43 -13.10 -9.84
C ARG A 169 -4.03 -12.75 -10.35
N LEU A 170 -3.23 -12.04 -9.55
CA LEU A 170 -1.83 -11.73 -9.89
C LEU A 170 -1.03 -13.01 -10.14
N ASP A 171 -1.13 -14.02 -9.27
CA ASP A 171 -0.49 -15.33 -9.48
C ASP A 171 -1.08 -16.07 -10.69
N GLU A 172 -2.41 -16.11 -10.83
CA GLU A 172 -3.08 -16.81 -11.95
C GLU A 172 -2.64 -16.32 -13.31
N ILE A 173 -2.45 -15.00 -13.48
CA ILE A 173 -1.97 -14.48 -14.76
C ILE A 173 -0.47 -14.72 -14.90
N GLY A 174 0.28 -14.91 -13.83
CA GLY A 174 1.74 -14.92 -13.84
C GLY A 174 2.31 -13.50 -13.85
N TYR A 175 1.69 -12.61 -13.07
CA TYR A 175 2.29 -11.33 -12.71
C TYR A 175 3.60 -11.63 -11.99
N ASP A 176 4.70 -11.02 -12.44
CA ASP A 176 5.96 -11.18 -11.74
C ASP A 176 5.86 -10.44 -10.41
N ALA A 177 5.54 -11.19 -9.36
CA ALA A 177 5.44 -10.66 -8.02
C ALA A 177 6.76 -10.00 -7.56
N GLY A 178 7.91 -10.30 -8.19
CA GLY A 178 9.22 -9.68 -7.95
C GLY A 178 9.82 -9.89 -6.54
N LEU A 179 8.97 -10.01 -5.52
CA LEU A 179 9.25 -10.02 -4.09
C LEU A 179 8.61 -11.26 -3.46
N GLU A 180 9.29 -11.86 -2.48
CA GLU A 180 8.75 -12.98 -1.70
C GLU A 180 7.49 -12.58 -0.92
N SER A 181 7.37 -11.33 -0.49
CA SER A 181 6.15 -10.80 0.15
C SER A 181 4.92 -10.93 -0.75
N ASP A 182 5.08 -10.60 -2.03
CA ASP A 182 4.01 -10.52 -3.00
C ASP A 182 3.59 -11.94 -3.41
N ARG A 183 4.56 -12.86 -3.54
CA ARG A 183 4.30 -14.29 -3.74
C ARG A 183 3.53 -14.91 -2.56
N SER A 184 3.93 -14.59 -1.33
CA SER A 184 3.22 -15.04 -0.13
C SER A 184 1.78 -14.49 -0.08
N ALA A 185 1.59 -13.20 -0.37
CA ALA A 185 0.28 -12.57 -0.42
C ALA A 185 -0.63 -13.19 -1.49
N ALA A 186 -0.09 -13.55 -2.64
CA ALA A 186 -0.82 -14.24 -3.70
C ALA A 186 -1.23 -15.68 -3.30
N ALA A 187 -0.33 -16.43 -2.64
CA ALA A 187 -0.68 -17.73 -2.05
C ALA A 187 -1.78 -17.63 -0.98
N LEU A 188 -1.73 -16.58 -0.15
CA LEU A 188 -2.76 -16.31 0.85
C LEU A 188 -4.11 -15.98 0.19
N GLY A 189 -4.12 -15.12 -0.83
CA GLY A 189 -5.33 -14.78 -1.58
C GLY A 189 -5.99 -16.01 -2.22
N ARG A 190 -5.21 -16.89 -2.84
CA ARG A 190 -5.71 -18.16 -3.40
C ARG A 190 -6.26 -19.09 -2.30
N THR A 191 -5.64 -19.11 -1.13
CA THR A 191 -6.13 -19.88 0.02
C THR A 191 -7.51 -19.38 0.45
N TYR A 192 -7.70 -18.06 0.56
CA TYR A 192 -9.01 -17.48 0.90
C TYR A 192 -10.08 -17.72 -0.17
N GLU A 193 -9.74 -17.60 -1.46
CA GLU A 193 -10.68 -17.91 -2.54
C GLU A 193 -11.06 -19.40 -2.55
N ALA A 194 -10.13 -20.31 -2.27
CA ALA A 194 -10.41 -21.75 -2.13
C ALA A 194 -11.38 -22.02 -0.96
N LEU A 195 -11.17 -21.38 0.19
CA LEU A 195 -12.08 -21.47 1.33
C LEU A 195 -13.49 -20.95 0.99
N ARG A 196 -13.59 -19.80 0.30
CA ARG A 196 -14.89 -19.23 -0.14
C ARG A 196 -15.61 -20.13 -1.14
N ALA A 197 -14.87 -20.83 -1.99
CA ALA A 197 -15.40 -21.82 -2.92
C ALA A 197 -15.77 -23.16 -2.25
N GLY A 198 -15.52 -23.33 -0.96
CA GLY A 198 -15.74 -24.58 -0.23
C GLY A 198 -14.76 -25.69 -0.60
N ASN A 199 -13.62 -25.35 -1.21
CA ASN A 199 -12.58 -26.31 -1.61
C ASN A 199 -11.49 -26.42 -0.52
N GLU A 200 -11.84 -27.08 0.58
CA GLU A 200 -10.99 -27.21 1.76
C GLU A 200 -9.66 -27.92 1.45
N ASP A 201 -9.69 -29.01 0.67
CA ASP A 201 -8.48 -29.74 0.29
C ASP A 201 -7.49 -28.84 -0.46
N LYS A 202 -7.99 -28.01 -1.38
CA LYS A 202 -7.14 -27.07 -2.09
C LYS A 202 -6.60 -25.98 -1.17
N ALA A 203 -7.41 -25.46 -0.24
CA ALA A 203 -6.95 -24.48 0.74
C ALA A 203 -5.84 -25.06 1.64
N ILE A 204 -5.98 -26.31 2.09
CA ILE A 204 -4.96 -27.02 2.87
C ILE A 204 -3.65 -27.15 2.07
N GLN A 205 -3.73 -27.49 0.78
CA GLN A 205 -2.55 -27.59 -0.08
C GLN A 205 -1.85 -26.23 -0.26
N LEU A 206 -2.62 -25.18 -0.52
CA LEU A 206 -2.10 -23.83 -0.77
C LEU A 206 -1.42 -23.21 0.46
N ILE A 207 -1.77 -23.65 1.67
CA ILE A 207 -1.08 -23.20 2.89
C ILE A 207 0.41 -23.47 2.84
N ALA A 208 0.87 -24.51 2.14
CA ALA A 208 2.31 -24.79 1.99
C ALA A 208 3.07 -23.69 1.21
N GLU A 209 2.36 -22.90 0.40
CA GLU A 209 2.92 -21.85 -0.45
C GLU A 209 2.95 -20.48 0.24
N VAL A 210 2.19 -20.28 1.32
CA VAL A 210 2.24 -19.07 2.13
C VAL A 210 3.54 -19.08 2.95
N SER A 211 4.44 -18.13 2.74
CA SER A 211 5.76 -18.10 3.37
C SER A 211 5.89 -17.05 4.46
N ASN A 212 5.12 -15.96 4.40
CA ASN A 212 5.10 -14.94 5.43
C ASN A 212 4.46 -15.51 6.73
N PRO A 213 5.21 -15.62 7.83
CA PRO A 213 4.71 -16.24 9.04
C PRO A 213 3.64 -15.39 9.75
N ASP A 214 3.61 -14.06 9.54
CA ASP A 214 2.58 -13.18 10.12
C ASP A 214 1.18 -13.50 9.53
N ASP A 215 1.12 -13.82 8.24
CA ASP A 215 -0.12 -14.22 7.55
C ASP A 215 -0.62 -15.58 8.06
N LEU A 216 0.30 -16.54 8.21
CA LEU A 216 -0.01 -17.85 8.77
C LEU A 216 -0.45 -17.76 10.24
N LEU A 217 0.17 -16.89 11.04
CA LEU A 217 -0.27 -16.65 12.42
C LEU A 217 -1.70 -16.11 12.46
N THR A 218 -2.06 -15.20 11.56
CA THR A 218 -3.41 -14.64 11.45
C THR A 218 -4.45 -15.74 11.20
N LEU A 219 -4.18 -16.66 10.26
CA LEU A 219 -5.02 -17.84 10.03
C LEU A 219 -5.03 -18.79 11.24
N TYR A 220 -3.87 -18.95 11.87
CA TYR A 220 -3.69 -19.85 13.00
C TYR A 220 -4.51 -19.40 14.22
N VAL A 221 -4.70 -18.11 14.48
CA VAL A 221 -5.41 -17.66 15.69
C VAL A 221 -6.93 -17.53 15.51
N ASP A 222 -7.43 -17.43 14.28
CA ASP A 222 -8.86 -17.26 13.98
C ASP A 222 -9.58 -18.60 13.78
N ARG A 223 -10.65 -18.83 14.55
CA ARG A 223 -11.40 -20.11 14.54
C ARG A 223 -12.12 -20.36 13.23
N ARG A 224 -12.40 -19.33 12.44
CA ARG A 224 -12.96 -19.50 11.08
C ARG A 224 -12.05 -20.32 10.17
N TYR A 225 -10.76 -20.39 10.49
CA TYR A 225 -9.75 -21.12 9.72
C TYR A 225 -9.21 -22.36 10.47
N ALA A 226 -9.99 -22.89 11.43
CA ALA A 226 -9.56 -24.00 12.27
C ALA A 226 -9.20 -25.30 11.53
N MET A 227 -9.79 -25.55 10.36
CA MET A 227 -9.45 -26.67 9.48
C MET A 227 -8.02 -26.59 8.92
N LEU A 228 -7.46 -25.39 8.77
CA LEU A 228 -6.08 -25.19 8.32
C LEU A 228 -5.06 -25.35 9.45
N TRP A 229 -5.50 -25.31 10.71
CA TRP A 229 -4.60 -25.31 11.87
C TRP A 229 -3.64 -26.51 11.92
N PRO A 230 -4.04 -27.76 11.60
CA PRO A 230 -3.09 -28.88 11.58
C PRO A 230 -1.97 -28.68 10.57
N ALA A 231 -2.29 -28.22 9.35
CA ALA A 231 -1.30 -27.97 8.30
C ALA A 231 -0.36 -26.80 8.66
N ILE A 232 -0.91 -25.75 9.28
CA ILE A 232 -0.10 -24.62 9.76
C ILE A 232 0.80 -25.07 10.91
N ALA A 233 0.29 -25.86 11.87
CA ALA A 233 1.08 -26.35 13.01
C ALA A 233 2.24 -27.25 12.59
N ASP A 234 2.02 -28.13 11.60
CA ASP A 234 3.06 -29.01 11.04
C ASP A 234 4.23 -28.20 10.46
N ARG A 235 3.93 -27.10 9.76
CA ARG A 235 4.95 -26.20 9.19
C ARG A 235 5.58 -25.26 10.21
N ALA A 236 4.77 -24.66 11.07
CA ALA A 236 5.21 -23.61 12.00
C ALA A 236 5.98 -24.14 13.20
N GLY A 237 5.77 -25.41 13.57
CA GLY A 237 6.27 -25.94 14.82
C GLY A 237 5.65 -25.23 16.03
N THR A 238 6.39 -25.15 17.14
CA THR A 238 5.86 -24.62 18.41
C THR A 238 5.85 -23.10 18.51
N ASP A 239 6.64 -22.39 17.70
CA ASP A 239 6.91 -20.96 17.88
C ASP A 239 7.08 -20.15 16.57
N PHE A 240 6.86 -20.76 15.40
CA PHE A 240 7.07 -20.17 14.08
C PHE A 240 8.53 -19.79 13.76
N SER A 241 9.51 -20.11 14.60
CA SER A 241 10.90 -19.69 14.42
C SER A 241 11.52 -20.23 13.12
N GLY A 242 11.20 -21.47 12.75
CA GLY A 242 11.67 -22.07 11.49
C GLY A 242 11.17 -21.34 10.26
N LEU A 243 9.86 -21.06 10.20
CA LEU A 243 9.24 -20.29 9.11
C LEU A 243 9.75 -18.86 9.06
N SER A 244 9.89 -18.20 10.22
CA SER A 244 10.44 -16.85 10.27
C SER A 244 11.88 -16.80 9.76
N ARG A 245 12.69 -17.81 10.06
CA ARG A 245 14.07 -17.89 9.55
C ARG A 245 14.08 -18.07 8.04
N GLU A 246 13.27 -18.99 7.51
CA GLU A 246 13.15 -19.22 6.06
C GLU A 246 12.75 -17.93 5.33
N TYR A 247 11.70 -17.26 5.81
CA TYR A 247 11.19 -16.04 5.18
C TYR A 247 12.20 -14.90 5.22
N LEU A 248 12.85 -14.66 6.38
CA LEU A 248 13.87 -13.62 6.49
C LEU A 248 15.11 -13.92 5.63
N THR A 249 15.50 -15.19 5.49
CA THR A 249 16.59 -15.58 4.59
C THR A 249 16.25 -15.24 3.15
N LYS A 250 15.05 -15.58 2.66
CA LYS A 250 14.63 -15.25 1.29
C LYS A 250 14.62 -13.75 1.02
N LEU A 251 14.04 -12.96 1.93
CA LEU A 251 14.01 -11.50 1.77
C LEU A 251 15.42 -10.89 1.75
N ARG A 252 16.33 -11.40 2.59
CA ARG A 252 17.72 -10.96 2.57
C ARG A 252 18.42 -11.32 1.25
N GLU A 253 18.23 -12.54 0.76
CA GLU A 253 18.81 -13.01 -0.50
C GLU A 253 18.29 -12.22 -1.71
N GLU A 254 16.98 -11.93 -1.75
CA GLU A 254 16.39 -11.07 -2.79
C GLU A 254 16.98 -9.67 -2.78
N TRP A 255 17.05 -9.04 -1.61
CA TRP A 255 17.63 -7.71 -1.47
C TRP A 255 19.12 -7.68 -1.86
N GLN A 256 19.90 -8.70 -1.50
CA GLN A 256 21.29 -8.82 -1.92
C GLN A 256 21.44 -8.98 -3.43
N ALA A 257 20.54 -9.72 -4.06
CA ALA A 257 20.60 -10.00 -5.49
C ALA A 257 20.22 -8.78 -6.34
N SER A 258 19.23 -8.00 -5.92
CA SER A 258 18.74 -6.86 -6.72
C SER A 258 19.34 -5.52 -6.30
N GLN A 259 19.69 -5.35 -5.02
CA GLN A 259 20.14 -4.11 -4.41
C GLN A 259 19.19 -2.92 -4.64
N ASP A 260 17.89 -3.19 -4.81
CA ASP A 260 16.88 -2.15 -5.01
C ASP A 260 16.15 -1.77 -3.71
N PHE A 261 15.49 -0.61 -3.71
CA PHE A 261 14.78 -0.11 -2.53
C PHE A 261 13.53 -0.90 -2.16
N SER A 262 12.88 -1.57 -3.11
CA SER A 262 11.64 -2.31 -2.86
C SER A 262 11.91 -3.60 -2.08
N THR A 263 12.93 -4.35 -2.47
CA THR A 263 13.46 -5.51 -1.73
C THR A 263 14.05 -5.10 -0.38
N ALA A 264 14.78 -3.98 -0.33
CA ALA A 264 15.28 -3.40 0.92
C ALA A 264 14.13 -3.10 1.90
N GLN A 265 13.06 -2.46 1.41
CA GLN A 265 11.89 -2.13 2.21
C GLN A 265 11.17 -3.38 2.74
N ALA A 266 11.03 -4.43 1.92
CA ALA A 266 10.43 -5.68 2.34
C ALA A 266 11.22 -6.34 3.48
N TYR A 267 12.55 -6.39 3.35
CA TYR A 267 13.44 -6.92 4.40
C TYR A 267 13.45 -6.06 5.66
N LEU A 268 13.58 -4.73 5.51
CA LEU A 268 13.47 -3.76 6.61
C LEU A 268 12.17 -3.96 7.40
N SER A 269 11.04 -4.01 6.70
CA SER A 269 9.73 -4.18 7.34
C SER A 269 9.64 -5.49 8.12
N ALA A 270 10.20 -6.58 7.59
CA ALA A 270 10.25 -7.86 8.29
C ALA A 270 11.15 -7.81 9.54
N LEU A 271 12.31 -7.15 9.47
CA LEU A 271 13.20 -6.96 10.61
C LEU A 271 12.58 -6.05 11.69
N SER A 272 11.94 -4.96 11.30
CA SER A 272 11.24 -4.05 12.21
C SER A 272 10.11 -4.76 12.97
N ARG A 273 9.33 -5.62 12.31
CA ARG A 273 8.29 -6.45 12.98
C ARG A 273 8.85 -7.45 13.99
N ARG A 274 10.14 -7.78 13.90
CA ARG A 274 10.86 -8.64 14.85
C ARG A 274 11.68 -7.86 15.87
N HIS A 275 11.46 -6.54 15.97
CA HIS A 275 12.21 -5.64 16.86
C HIS A 275 13.73 -5.80 16.72
N ALA A 276 14.21 -6.06 15.50
CA ALA A 276 15.62 -6.19 15.18
C ALA A 276 16.29 -4.80 15.04
N ASP A 277 16.04 -3.92 16.01
CA ASP A 277 16.29 -2.48 15.91
C ASP A 277 17.75 -2.16 15.57
N ARG A 278 18.70 -2.88 16.16
CA ARG A 278 20.14 -2.72 15.85
C ARG A 278 20.46 -3.08 14.39
N ALA A 279 19.97 -4.22 13.92
CA ALA A 279 20.22 -4.66 12.54
C ALA A 279 19.58 -3.70 11.53
N VAL A 280 18.39 -3.19 11.85
CA VAL A 280 17.73 -2.15 11.05
C VAL A 280 18.62 -0.92 10.91
N VAL A 281 19.16 -0.40 12.02
CA VAL A 281 20.03 0.78 11.98
C VAL A 281 21.31 0.49 11.19
N GLU A 282 21.99 -0.62 11.48
CA GLU A 282 23.28 -0.93 10.86
C GLU A 282 23.18 -1.22 9.35
N LEU A 283 22.07 -1.79 8.88
CA LEU A 283 21.87 -2.12 7.47
C LEU A 283 21.30 -0.95 6.65
N PHE A 284 20.33 -0.21 7.18
CA PHE A 284 19.53 0.72 6.36
C PHE A 284 19.87 2.20 6.60
N LEU A 285 20.46 2.56 7.74
CA LEU A 285 20.92 3.94 7.95
C LEU A 285 21.99 4.35 6.92
N PRO A 286 23.02 3.54 6.60
CA PRO A 286 24.00 3.91 5.57
C PRO A 286 23.35 4.16 4.22
N ILE A 287 22.40 3.30 3.81
CA ILE A 287 21.66 3.46 2.55
C ILE A 287 20.92 4.79 2.52
N LEU A 288 20.19 5.13 3.58
CA LEU A 288 19.46 6.38 3.70
C LEU A 288 20.40 7.60 3.61
N VAL A 289 21.54 7.53 4.28
CA VAL A 289 22.45 8.67 4.38
C VAL A 289 23.26 8.87 3.10
N ASP A 290 23.79 7.79 2.54
CA ASP A 290 24.71 7.84 1.39
C ASP A 290 23.96 8.02 0.07
N SER A 291 22.71 7.55 -0.04
CA SER A 291 21.95 7.62 -1.31
C SER A 291 21.20 8.94 -1.52
N THR A 292 20.93 9.71 -0.46
CA THR A 292 20.03 10.88 -0.58
C THR A 292 20.53 12.01 -1.46
N THR A 293 21.85 12.21 -1.57
CA THR A 293 22.40 13.30 -2.40
C THR A 293 22.54 12.94 -3.88
N ASP A 294 22.62 11.64 -4.18
CA ASP A 294 23.03 11.15 -5.51
C ASP A 294 21.90 10.37 -6.22
N ALA A 295 20.82 10.03 -5.51
CA ALA A 295 19.66 9.34 -6.07
C ALA A 295 18.83 10.25 -6.99
N GLU A 296 18.35 9.67 -8.08
CA GLU A 296 17.36 10.32 -8.95
C GLU A 296 16.05 10.58 -8.19
N ALA A 297 15.26 11.57 -8.61
CA ALA A 297 14.03 11.96 -7.91
C ALA A 297 13.04 10.79 -7.70
N GLU A 298 12.96 9.86 -8.67
CA GLU A 298 12.12 8.66 -8.58
C GLU A 298 12.60 7.69 -7.49
N GLU A 299 13.91 7.59 -7.28
CA GLU A 299 14.51 6.75 -6.24
C GLU A 299 14.39 7.38 -4.85
N GLN A 300 14.47 8.71 -4.77
CA GLN A 300 14.24 9.46 -3.53
C GLN A 300 12.84 9.19 -2.94
N TRP A 301 11.82 9.01 -3.79
CA TRP A 301 10.47 8.65 -3.34
C TRP A 301 10.37 7.25 -2.70
N LYS A 302 11.28 6.34 -3.04
CA LYS A 302 11.34 5.01 -2.41
C LYS A 302 12.14 5.08 -1.11
N LEU A 303 13.24 5.85 -1.11
CA LEU A 303 14.08 6.09 0.06
C LEU A 303 13.31 6.66 1.24
N VAL A 304 12.39 7.61 1.01
CA VAL A 304 11.63 8.26 2.08
C VAL A 304 10.80 7.27 2.91
N GLN A 305 10.42 6.12 2.34
CA GLN A 305 9.66 5.08 3.04
C GLN A 305 10.50 4.31 4.07
N LEU A 306 11.83 4.33 3.95
CA LEU A 306 12.74 3.71 4.92
C LEU A 306 12.96 4.60 6.14
N VAL A 307 12.63 5.90 6.06
CA VAL A 307 12.94 6.89 7.10
C VAL A 307 12.21 6.63 8.41
N PRO A 308 10.87 6.47 8.46
CA PRO A 308 10.17 6.20 9.73
C PRO A 308 10.66 4.94 10.46
N PRO A 309 10.74 3.74 9.85
CA PRO A 309 11.17 2.54 10.56
C PRO A 309 12.64 2.62 10.99
N THR A 310 13.53 3.23 10.20
CA THR A 310 14.96 3.33 10.55
C THR A 310 15.19 4.30 11.71
N THR A 311 14.60 5.50 11.66
CA THR A 311 14.74 6.49 12.75
C THR A 311 14.05 6.03 14.04
N THR A 312 12.94 5.30 13.94
CA THR A 312 12.29 4.65 15.09
C THR A 312 13.23 3.62 15.73
N ALA A 313 13.88 2.78 14.93
CA ALA A 313 14.86 1.81 15.42
C ALA A 313 16.04 2.50 16.13
N MET A 314 16.54 3.63 15.60
CA MET A 314 17.57 4.45 16.26
C MET A 314 17.14 4.90 17.66
N VAL A 315 15.91 5.42 17.81
CA VAL A 315 15.39 5.81 19.15
C VAL A 315 15.32 4.62 20.08
N ARG A 316 14.82 3.48 19.61
CA ARG A 316 14.66 2.27 20.41
C ARG A 316 16.00 1.71 20.92
N ILE A 317 17.10 1.91 20.17
CA ILE A 317 18.46 1.57 20.64
C ILE A 317 19.17 2.70 21.41
N GLY A 318 18.47 3.77 21.76
CA GLY A 318 18.98 4.87 22.58
C GLY A 318 19.67 6.00 21.82
N GLN A 319 19.58 6.05 20.50
CA GLN A 319 20.18 7.06 19.62
C GLN A 319 19.18 8.16 19.24
N ALA A 320 18.40 8.66 20.19
CA ALA A 320 17.30 9.58 19.89
C ALA A 320 17.73 10.95 19.32
N GLU A 321 18.84 11.51 19.81
CA GLU A 321 19.37 12.79 19.30
C GLU A 321 20.00 12.63 17.91
N ASP A 322 20.67 11.50 17.66
CA ASP A 322 21.22 11.17 16.34
C ASP A 322 20.09 10.91 15.32
N ALA A 323 18.97 10.32 15.77
CA ALA A 323 17.79 10.11 14.93
C ALA A 323 17.19 11.45 14.48
N LEU A 324 17.03 12.43 15.39
CA LEU A 324 16.55 13.77 15.04
C LEU A 324 17.52 14.51 14.11
N THR A 325 18.82 14.43 14.38
CA THR A 325 19.85 15.06 13.54
C THR A 325 19.85 14.45 12.14
N THR A 326 19.72 13.13 12.06
CA THR A 326 19.60 12.40 10.80
C THR A 326 18.34 12.81 10.05
N LEU A 327 17.19 12.84 10.73
CA LEU A 327 15.92 13.22 10.12
C LEU A 327 15.96 14.66 9.57
N ALA A 328 16.50 15.61 10.32
CA ALA A 328 16.67 16.99 9.86
C ALA A 328 17.58 17.11 8.62
N ARG A 329 18.63 16.30 8.54
CA ARG A 329 19.48 16.24 7.35
C ARG A 329 18.74 15.65 6.15
N LEU A 330 17.99 14.57 6.36
CA LEU A 330 17.21 13.91 5.30
C LEU A 330 16.12 14.84 4.76
N ASP A 331 15.38 15.49 5.65
CA ASP A 331 14.36 16.50 5.35
C ASP A 331 14.93 17.63 4.48
N ALA A 332 16.10 18.16 4.83
CA ALA A 332 16.78 19.19 4.03
C ALA A 332 17.34 18.70 2.67
N ALA A 333 17.52 17.38 2.50
CA ALA A 333 18.07 16.79 1.28
C ALA A 333 17.00 16.36 0.28
N PHE A 334 15.80 16.02 0.76
CA PHE A 334 14.70 15.63 -0.11
C PHE A 334 14.12 16.82 -0.89
N PRO A 335 13.66 16.61 -2.14
CA PRO A 335 13.10 17.68 -2.95
C PRO A 335 11.78 18.17 -2.37
N GLU A 336 11.49 19.47 -2.55
CA GLU A 336 10.18 20.03 -2.23
C GLU A 336 9.10 19.49 -3.19
N ASN A 337 7.88 19.37 -2.70
CA ASN A 337 6.66 18.93 -3.38
C ASN A 337 6.60 17.44 -3.77
N MET A 338 7.13 16.52 -2.95
CA MET A 338 6.93 15.06 -3.14
C MET A 338 5.49 14.59 -2.88
N GLY A 339 4.57 15.50 -2.59
CA GLY A 339 3.16 15.20 -2.35
C GLY A 339 2.97 14.38 -1.07
N GLY A 340 2.16 13.32 -1.13
CA GLY A 340 1.89 12.48 0.04
C GLY A 340 3.13 11.79 0.63
N ASN A 341 4.23 11.71 -0.11
CA ASN A 341 5.46 11.09 0.38
C ASN A 341 6.21 11.95 1.41
N GLU A 342 6.05 13.28 1.37
CA GLU A 342 6.64 14.19 2.36
C GLU A 342 6.13 13.92 3.77
N LEU A 343 4.86 13.49 3.85
CA LEU A 343 4.22 13.14 5.11
C LEU A 343 4.91 11.99 5.85
N ASN A 344 5.76 11.19 5.18
CA ASN A 344 6.58 10.19 5.87
C ASN A 344 7.65 10.85 6.76
N ILE A 345 8.21 11.98 6.36
CA ILE A 345 9.17 12.76 7.16
C ILE A 345 8.44 13.36 8.37
N ASP A 346 7.27 13.96 8.15
CA ASP A 346 6.43 14.49 9.24
C ASP A 346 6.03 13.40 10.23
N ALA A 347 5.60 12.23 9.73
CA ALA A 347 5.27 11.07 10.55
C ALA A 347 6.48 10.62 11.38
N ALA A 348 7.69 10.60 10.80
CA ALA A 348 8.91 10.29 11.54
C ALA A 348 9.16 11.31 12.66
N TYR A 349 9.02 12.62 12.41
CA TYR A 349 9.15 13.64 13.45
C TYR A 349 8.14 13.41 14.59
N ILE A 350 6.87 13.18 14.25
CA ILE A 350 5.80 12.91 15.23
C ILE A 350 6.16 11.69 16.09
N MET A 351 6.59 10.58 15.48
CA MET A 351 6.98 9.36 16.19
C MET A 351 8.20 9.60 17.11
N LEU A 352 9.22 10.35 16.66
CA LEU A 352 10.37 10.70 17.49
C LEU A 352 9.98 11.53 18.72
N ALA A 353 9.13 12.55 18.53
CA ALA A 353 8.61 13.36 19.65
C ALA A 353 7.76 12.52 20.60
N GLN A 354 6.90 11.65 20.07
CA GLN A 354 6.06 10.74 20.85
C GLN A 354 6.92 9.82 21.71
N HIS A 355 7.92 9.16 21.14
CA HIS A 355 8.80 8.26 21.89
C HIS A 355 9.51 8.97 23.05
N ARG A 356 9.73 10.28 22.94
CA ARG A 356 10.31 11.14 23.98
C ARG A 356 9.28 11.76 24.95
N LEU A 357 7.99 11.54 24.73
CA LEU A 357 6.88 12.19 25.45
C LEU A 357 6.89 13.72 25.31
N ASP A 358 7.38 14.24 24.18
CA ASP A 358 7.33 15.68 23.86
C ASP A 358 5.95 16.03 23.28
N TRP A 359 4.93 16.03 24.15
CA TRP A 359 3.54 16.25 23.76
C TRP A 359 3.27 17.57 23.02
N PRO A 360 3.90 18.71 23.40
CA PRO A 360 3.80 19.92 22.60
C PRO A 360 4.24 19.72 21.15
N LYS A 361 5.37 19.03 20.91
CA LYS A 361 5.85 18.75 19.55
C LYS A 361 5.01 17.72 18.81
N VAL A 362 4.54 16.67 19.49
CA VAL A 362 3.58 15.72 18.90
C VAL A 362 2.35 16.48 18.40
N LEU A 363 1.78 17.39 19.21
CA LEU A 363 0.61 18.17 18.81
C LEU A 363 0.92 19.10 17.62
N GLU A 364 1.97 19.90 17.71
CA GLU A 364 2.40 20.84 16.66
C GLU A 364 2.57 20.14 15.31
N TRP A 365 3.34 19.05 15.28
CA TRP A 365 3.62 18.33 14.05
C TRP A 365 2.42 17.52 13.55
N SER A 366 1.59 16.98 14.45
CA SER A 366 0.34 16.31 14.04
C SER A 366 -0.66 17.30 13.41
N ASP A 367 -0.76 18.53 13.93
CA ASP A 367 -1.60 19.58 13.33
C ASP A 367 -1.12 19.94 11.91
N GLY A 368 0.19 20.06 11.71
CA GLY A 368 0.81 20.28 10.40
C GLY A 368 0.51 19.15 9.42
N PHE A 369 0.84 17.91 9.81
CA PHE A 369 0.58 16.70 9.02
C PHE A 369 -0.90 16.61 8.60
N LEU A 370 -1.84 16.75 9.53
CA LEU A 370 -3.27 16.58 9.24
C LEU A 370 -3.81 17.69 8.33
N THR A 371 -3.25 18.90 8.42
CA THR A 371 -3.57 20.01 7.52
C THR A 371 -3.12 19.68 6.10
N GLN A 372 -1.86 19.29 5.91
CA GLN A 372 -1.34 18.94 4.59
C GLN A 372 -2.02 17.69 4.02
N ALA A 373 -2.29 16.67 4.85
CA ALA A 373 -3.00 15.47 4.43
C ALA A 373 -4.41 15.79 3.91
N LYS A 374 -5.10 16.76 4.52
CA LYS A 374 -6.42 17.22 4.04
C LYS A 374 -6.33 17.90 2.67
N GLU A 375 -5.27 18.67 2.41
CA GLU A 375 -5.05 19.32 1.11
C GLU A 375 -4.73 18.32 0.01
N LEU A 376 -3.96 17.28 0.34
CA LEU A 376 -3.61 16.17 -0.56
C LEU A 376 -4.79 15.19 -0.79
N GLY A 377 -5.80 15.23 0.07
CA GLY A 377 -7.04 14.48 -0.03
C GLY A 377 -6.80 12.97 -0.10
N TYR A 378 -7.41 12.33 -1.10
CA TYR A 378 -7.30 10.88 -1.30
C TYR A 378 -5.89 10.39 -1.64
N SER A 379 -4.91 11.28 -1.87
CA SER A 379 -3.53 10.86 -2.09
C SER A 379 -2.88 10.30 -0.82
N VAL A 380 -3.44 10.57 0.36
CA VAL A 380 -2.93 10.07 1.65
C VAL A 380 -3.76 8.86 2.10
N ASN A 381 -3.08 7.87 2.68
CA ASN A 381 -3.75 6.68 3.22
C ASN A 381 -4.53 7.04 4.49
N GLN A 382 -5.71 6.45 4.65
CA GLN A 382 -6.59 6.74 5.78
C GLN A 382 -5.96 6.25 7.09
N SER A 383 -5.28 5.10 7.06
CA SER A 383 -4.52 4.57 8.21
C SER A 383 -3.50 5.55 8.75
N ALA A 384 -2.71 6.18 7.88
CA ALA A 384 -1.73 7.18 8.29
C ALA A 384 -2.39 8.37 8.99
N THR A 385 -3.48 8.90 8.43
CA THR A 385 -4.22 10.01 9.07
C THR A 385 -4.85 9.60 10.41
N ALA A 386 -5.35 8.37 10.53
CA ALA A 386 -5.95 7.86 11.75
C ALA A 386 -4.90 7.67 12.87
N GLU A 387 -3.72 7.16 12.55
CA GLU A 387 -2.61 7.03 13.50
C GLU A 387 -2.16 8.40 14.00
N VAL A 388 -1.88 9.35 13.10
CA VAL A 388 -1.50 10.72 13.51
C VAL A 388 -2.61 11.39 14.32
N GLN A 389 -3.88 11.18 13.95
CA GLN A 389 -5.02 11.67 14.70
C GLN A 389 -5.09 11.07 16.12
N ALA A 390 -4.77 9.79 16.28
CA ALA A 390 -4.68 9.13 17.58
C ALA A 390 -3.56 9.72 18.46
N LEU A 391 -2.39 9.98 17.87
CA LEU A 391 -1.25 10.61 18.55
C LEU A 391 -1.54 12.04 18.98
N ARG A 392 -2.21 12.81 18.11
CA ARG A 392 -2.70 14.15 18.45
C ARG A 392 -3.65 14.15 19.64
N ILE A 393 -4.61 13.23 19.67
CA ILE A 393 -5.57 13.09 20.78
C ILE A 393 -4.83 12.70 22.07
N CYS A 394 -3.87 11.78 21.96
CA CYS A 394 -3.02 11.36 23.09
C CYS A 394 -2.25 12.55 23.67
N ALA A 395 -1.60 13.36 22.82
CA ALA A 395 -0.89 14.56 23.23
C ALA A 395 -1.82 15.58 23.93
N LEU A 396 -3.01 15.83 23.38
CA LEU A 396 -4.01 16.71 24.00
C LEU A 396 -4.44 16.20 25.39
N SER A 397 -4.69 14.89 25.52
CA SER A 397 -5.09 14.27 26.78
C SER A 397 -3.99 14.38 27.84
N GLU A 398 -2.75 14.06 27.48
CA GLU A 398 -1.60 14.14 28.38
C GLU A 398 -1.26 15.59 28.78
N MET A 399 -1.67 16.58 27.99
CA MET A 399 -1.60 18.01 28.32
C MET A 399 -2.83 18.55 29.07
N GLY A 400 -3.83 17.71 29.38
CA GLY A 400 -5.06 18.12 30.07
C GLY A 400 -6.03 18.94 29.22
N ARG A 401 -5.91 18.87 27.89
CA ARG A 401 -6.71 19.64 26.91
C ARG A 401 -7.83 18.79 26.30
N GLU A 402 -8.62 18.16 27.17
CA GLU A 402 -9.65 17.19 26.77
C GLU A 402 -10.76 17.79 25.88
N GLU A 403 -11.19 19.02 26.17
CA GLU A 403 -12.24 19.70 25.39
C GLU A 403 -11.84 19.87 23.92
N GLU A 404 -10.55 20.12 23.67
CA GLU A 404 -10.02 20.29 22.31
C GLU A 404 -9.89 18.97 21.56
N ALA A 405 -9.76 17.85 22.27
CA ALA A 405 -9.68 16.52 21.69
C ALA A 405 -11.06 15.98 21.28
N GLN A 406 -12.16 16.49 21.86
CA GLN A 406 -13.49 15.87 21.77
C GLN A 406 -13.96 15.64 20.33
N LYS A 407 -13.77 16.63 19.45
CA LYS A 407 -14.15 16.51 18.03
C LYS A 407 -13.34 15.42 17.33
N SER A 408 -12.02 15.45 17.51
CA SER A 408 -11.11 14.47 16.92
C SER A 408 -11.37 13.05 17.41
N ILE A 409 -11.77 12.87 18.68
CA ILE A 409 -12.17 11.56 19.22
C ILE A 409 -13.40 11.03 18.48
N ALA A 410 -14.43 11.87 18.32
CA ALA A 410 -15.64 11.46 17.61
C ALA A 410 -15.36 11.09 16.15
N GLU A 411 -14.51 11.86 15.48
CA GLU A 411 -14.07 11.58 14.10
C GLU A 411 -13.31 10.25 14.02
N LEU A 412 -12.33 10.03 14.90
CA LEU A 412 -11.53 8.80 14.92
C LEU A 412 -12.38 7.56 15.26
N LEU A 413 -13.30 7.66 16.23
CA LEU A 413 -14.24 6.59 16.56
C LEU A 413 -15.17 6.27 15.40
N GLY A 414 -15.62 7.27 14.64
CA GLY A 414 -16.39 7.08 13.41
C GLY A 414 -15.63 6.32 12.32
N GLN A 415 -14.32 6.52 12.24
CA GLN A 415 -13.42 5.75 11.36
C GLN A 415 -13.08 4.35 11.92
N GLY A 416 -13.23 4.16 13.24
CA GLY A 416 -12.79 2.99 14.01
C GLY A 416 -13.41 1.65 13.63
N THR A 417 -14.40 1.63 12.74
CA THR A 417 -14.95 0.38 12.17
C THR A 417 -13.92 -0.41 11.37
N LYS A 418 -12.83 0.22 10.92
CA LYS A 418 -11.85 -0.41 10.01
C LYS A 418 -10.42 -0.43 10.55
N LEU A 419 -10.07 0.52 11.41
CA LEU A 419 -8.71 0.70 11.91
C LEU A 419 -8.68 0.57 13.44
N ALA A 420 -8.53 -0.66 13.92
CA ALA A 420 -8.62 -0.95 15.36
C ALA A 420 -7.43 -0.39 16.16
N HIS A 421 -6.21 -0.40 15.60
CA HIS A 421 -5.01 -0.01 16.33
C HIS A 421 -4.97 1.48 16.73
N PRO A 422 -5.23 2.46 15.83
CA PRO A 422 -5.26 3.88 16.22
C PRO A 422 -6.27 4.18 17.33
N VAL A 423 -7.47 3.57 17.24
CA VAL A 423 -8.53 3.75 18.25
C VAL A 423 -8.09 3.19 19.60
N LEU A 424 -7.54 1.98 19.63
CA LEU A 424 -7.06 1.38 20.86
C LEU A 424 -5.88 2.15 21.46
N ASN A 425 -4.92 2.61 20.64
CA ASN A 425 -3.83 3.48 21.07
C ASN A 425 -4.37 4.74 21.75
N MET A 426 -5.34 5.41 21.12
CA MET A 426 -5.98 6.62 21.63
C MET A 426 -6.72 6.36 22.96
N LEU A 427 -7.58 5.33 23.04
CA LEU A 427 -8.32 5.00 24.26
C LEU A 427 -7.38 4.62 25.41
N LEU A 428 -6.37 3.80 25.14
CA LEU A 428 -5.39 3.41 26.14
C LEU A 428 -4.50 4.60 26.56
N CYS A 429 -4.12 5.50 25.65
CA CYS A 429 -3.36 6.70 26.02
C CYS A 429 -4.17 7.61 26.97
N ARG A 430 -5.47 7.72 26.76
CA ARG A 430 -6.38 8.48 27.63
C ARG A 430 -6.70 7.79 28.96
N GLY A 431 -6.21 6.57 29.17
CA GLY A 431 -6.55 5.74 30.34
C GLY A 431 -7.97 5.18 30.31
N ASP A 432 -8.66 5.22 29.17
CA ASP A 432 -10.04 4.75 29.01
C ASP A 432 -10.10 3.24 28.75
N MET A 433 -9.76 2.48 29.79
CA MET A 433 -9.71 1.01 29.73
C MET A 433 -11.09 0.38 29.49
N GLU A 434 -12.16 1.00 29.97
CA GLU A 434 -13.52 0.48 29.78
C GLU A 434 -13.93 0.55 28.31
N GLN A 435 -13.78 1.70 27.67
CA GLN A 435 -14.07 1.83 26.24
C GLN A 435 -13.11 1.00 25.39
N ALA A 436 -11.82 0.90 25.76
CA ALA A 436 -10.88 0.05 25.02
C ALA A 436 -11.29 -1.44 25.03
N ARG A 437 -11.75 -1.96 26.18
CA ARG A 437 -12.28 -3.33 26.29
C ARG A 437 -13.54 -3.51 25.47
N ALA A 438 -14.51 -2.60 25.60
CA ALA A 438 -15.77 -2.66 24.86
C ALA A 438 -15.53 -2.65 23.35
N PHE A 439 -14.67 -1.73 22.87
CA PHE A 439 -14.29 -1.63 21.47
C PHE A 439 -13.62 -2.92 20.97
N LEU A 440 -12.63 -3.45 21.69
CA LEU A 440 -11.95 -4.69 21.27
C LEU A 440 -12.90 -5.90 21.22
N ILE A 441 -13.81 -6.03 22.19
CA ILE A 441 -14.84 -7.09 22.21
C ILE A 441 -15.76 -6.97 20.99
N GLU A 442 -16.18 -5.75 20.65
CA GLU A 442 -16.98 -5.48 19.45
C GLU A 442 -16.24 -5.89 18.17
N ARG A 443 -14.94 -5.54 18.06
CA ARG A 443 -14.10 -5.91 16.90
C ARG A 443 -13.85 -7.41 16.80
N LEU A 444 -13.76 -8.13 17.93
CA LEU A 444 -13.69 -9.61 17.96
C LEU A 444 -14.98 -10.26 17.47
N ALA A 445 -16.13 -9.62 17.71
CA ALA A 445 -17.43 -10.11 17.27
C ALA A 445 -17.66 -9.91 15.77
N ASP A 446 -17.11 -8.86 15.16
CA ASP A 446 -17.24 -8.56 13.74
C ASP A 446 -16.31 -9.42 12.85
N ASP A 447 -16.89 -10.20 11.94
CA ASP A 447 -16.17 -11.05 10.97
C ASP A 447 -15.11 -10.28 10.15
N LYS A 448 -15.33 -8.99 9.87
CA LYS A 448 -14.41 -8.20 9.03
C LYS A 448 -13.16 -7.78 9.80
N THR A 449 -13.29 -7.44 11.08
CA THR A 449 -12.18 -6.95 11.90
C THR A 449 -11.59 -8.00 12.85
N ARG A 450 -12.24 -9.16 12.97
CA ARG A 450 -11.89 -10.19 13.96
C ARG A 450 -10.44 -10.61 13.92
N SER A 451 -9.88 -10.86 12.74
CA SER A 451 -8.52 -11.40 12.64
C SER A 451 -7.48 -10.39 13.15
N LEU A 452 -7.66 -9.10 12.83
CA LEU A 452 -6.85 -8.01 13.39
C LEU A 452 -7.02 -7.89 14.92
N ALA A 453 -8.26 -7.96 15.41
CA ALA A 453 -8.56 -7.94 16.84
C ALA A 453 -7.97 -9.14 17.59
N LEU A 454 -7.93 -10.32 16.95
CA LEU A 454 -7.28 -11.51 17.49
C LEU A 454 -5.76 -11.35 17.57
N GLY A 455 -5.14 -10.60 16.65
CA GLY A 455 -3.72 -10.21 16.74
C GLY A 455 -3.42 -9.40 18.00
N VAL A 456 -4.30 -8.44 18.35
CA VAL A 456 -4.14 -7.56 19.51
C VAL A 456 -4.08 -8.33 20.84
N VAL A 457 -4.90 -9.38 20.99
CA VAL A 457 -5.00 -10.17 22.24
C VAL A 457 -3.89 -11.21 22.40
N GLN A 458 -3.03 -11.41 21.39
CA GLN A 458 -1.93 -12.35 21.51
C GLN A 458 -0.90 -11.88 22.54
N PRO A 459 -0.18 -12.80 23.19
CA PRO A 459 0.92 -12.44 24.06
C PRO A 459 2.02 -11.67 23.29
N ALA A 460 2.53 -10.60 23.88
CA ALA A 460 3.66 -9.83 23.36
C ALA A 460 4.90 -10.04 24.26
N ALA A 461 6.09 -10.05 23.64
CA ALA A 461 7.40 -10.17 24.33
C ALA A 461 8.30 -8.95 24.13
N ALA A 462 7.91 -7.98 23.30
CA ALA A 462 8.76 -6.88 22.91
C ALA A 462 9.16 -6.04 24.15
N PRO A 463 10.46 -5.74 24.33
CA PRO A 463 10.88 -4.86 25.41
C PRO A 463 10.35 -3.44 25.15
N ALA A 464 9.86 -2.79 26.21
CA ALA A 464 9.49 -1.38 26.19
C ALA A 464 10.75 -0.51 26.33
N LEU A 465 11.33 -0.10 25.20
CA LEU A 465 12.63 0.56 25.12
C LEU A 465 12.51 2.09 25.18
N THR A 466 11.39 2.66 24.72
CA THR A 466 11.17 4.11 24.75
C THR A 466 10.33 4.56 25.95
N PRO A 467 10.44 5.83 26.40
CA PRO A 467 9.53 6.39 27.40
C PRO A 467 8.04 6.16 27.10
N PHE A 468 7.61 6.37 25.85
CA PHE A 468 6.24 6.10 25.42
C PHE A 468 5.84 4.63 25.55
N GLU A 469 6.69 3.71 25.11
CA GLU A 469 6.40 2.27 25.24
C GLU A 469 6.29 1.86 26.71
N ARG A 470 7.14 2.39 27.59
CA ARG A 470 7.05 2.11 29.04
C ARG A 470 5.75 2.63 29.64
N MET A 471 5.22 3.74 29.12
CA MET A 471 3.92 4.28 29.51
C MET A 471 2.77 3.39 29.02
N MET A 472 2.82 2.94 27.76
CA MET A 472 1.71 2.24 27.11
C MET A 472 1.68 0.74 27.37
N GLU A 473 2.82 0.07 27.53
CA GLU A 473 2.90 -1.39 27.64
C GLU A 473 2.07 -1.96 28.81
N PRO A 474 2.10 -1.39 30.04
CA PRO A 474 1.21 -1.85 31.11
C PRO A 474 -0.27 -1.75 30.76
N ARG A 475 -0.67 -0.73 29.98
CA ARG A 475 -2.06 -0.52 29.55
C ARG A 475 -2.47 -1.56 28.51
N TRP A 476 -1.61 -1.83 27.53
CA TRP A 476 -1.80 -2.91 26.57
C TRP A 476 -1.87 -4.29 27.24
N GLN A 477 -0.99 -4.58 28.21
CA GLN A 477 -1.03 -5.83 28.98
C GLN A 477 -2.32 -5.96 29.80
N ALA A 478 -2.80 -4.86 30.41
CA ALA A 478 -4.06 -4.86 31.14
C ALA A 478 -5.25 -5.18 30.22
N LEU A 479 -5.30 -4.59 29.01
CA LEU A 479 -6.33 -4.88 28.01
C LEU A 479 -6.31 -6.36 27.59
N ARG A 480 -5.13 -6.90 27.22
CA ARG A 480 -4.97 -8.30 26.78
C ARG A 480 -5.36 -9.31 27.86
N ARG A 481 -5.13 -8.97 29.14
CA ARG A 481 -5.41 -9.85 30.28
C ARG A 481 -6.82 -9.68 30.85
N ALA A 482 -7.59 -8.71 30.38
CA ALA A 482 -8.94 -8.46 30.87
C ALA A 482 -9.81 -9.73 30.66
N PRO A 483 -10.47 -10.26 31.72
CA PRO A 483 -11.17 -11.54 31.63
C PRO A 483 -12.27 -11.60 30.56
N ASP A 484 -12.99 -10.52 30.33
CA ASP A 484 -14.04 -10.40 29.31
C ASP A 484 -13.48 -10.35 27.88
N VAL A 485 -12.39 -9.60 27.66
CA VAL A 485 -11.67 -9.57 26.38
C VAL A 485 -11.15 -10.97 26.05
N ARG A 486 -10.53 -11.64 27.02
CA ARG A 486 -10.04 -13.01 26.84
C ARG A 486 -11.17 -13.99 26.53
N ALA A 487 -12.28 -13.93 27.28
CA ALA A 487 -13.43 -14.78 27.03
C ALA A 487 -14.04 -14.52 25.62
N ALA A 488 -14.10 -13.27 25.18
CA ALA A 488 -14.55 -12.91 23.84
C ALA A 488 -13.60 -13.46 22.75
N ALA A 489 -12.29 -13.32 22.94
CA ALA A 489 -11.28 -13.85 22.02
C ALA A 489 -11.32 -15.38 21.94
N GLU A 490 -11.38 -16.08 23.07
CA GLU A 490 -11.44 -17.54 23.15
C GLU A 490 -12.76 -18.11 22.58
N LYS A 491 -13.80 -17.28 22.42
CA LYS A 491 -15.03 -17.67 21.69
C LYS A 491 -14.83 -17.74 20.18
N VAL A 492 -13.99 -16.88 19.62
CA VAL A 492 -13.85 -16.70 18.16
C VAL A 492 -12.49 -17.11 17.61
N GLY A 493 -11.55 -17.49 18.47
CA GLY A 493 -10.18 -17.83 18.11
C GLY A 493 -9.45 -18.58 19.22
N ARG A 494 -8.13 -18.42 19.26
CA ARG A 494 -7.28 -18.87 20.36
C ARG A 494 -6.24 -17.81 20.72
N ILE A 495 -5.84 -17.85 21.98
CA ILE A 495 -4.72 -17.07 22.51
C ILE A 495 -3.56 -18.05 22.66
N LEU A 496 -2.43 -17.74 22.05
CA LEU A 496 -1.25 -18.60 22.15
C LEU A 496 -0.69 -18.60 23.58
N PRO A 497 -0.02 -19.69 24.02
CA PRO A 497 0.51 -19.78 25.37
C PRO A 497 1.74 -18.87 25.60
N GLN A 498 2.41 -18.48 24.52
CA GLN A 498 3.61 -17.66 24.55
C GLN A 498 3.63 -16.72 23.34
N PRO A 499 4.38 -15.61 23.44
CA PRO A 499 4.62 -14.74 22.29
C PRO A 499 5.34 -15.49 21.18
N VAL A 500 4.95 -15.23 19.92
CA VAL A 500 5.60 -15.77 18.72
C VAL A 500 5.85 -14.63 17.74
N LEU A 501 6.86 -14.77 16.88
CA LEU A 501 7.19 -13.77 15.85
C LEU A 501 7.47 -12.35 16.36
N GLN A 502 7.87 -12.20 17.62
CA GLN A 502 8.18 -10.91 18.25
C GLN A 502 9.67 -10.55 18.16
N THR A 503 10.55 -11.53 18.04
CA THR A 503 12.01 -11.35 18.01
C THR A 503 12.60 -12.06 16.81
N LEU A 504 13.86 -11.77 16.49
CA LEU A 504 14.60 -12.58 15.54
C LEU A 504 14.61 -14.06 15.99
N PRO A 505 14.45 -15.00 15.05
CA PRO A 505 14.55 -16.42 15.37
C PRO A 505 15.98 -16.75 15.80
N GLU A 506 16.12 -17.65 16.78
CA GLU A 506 17.44 -18.06 17.30
C GLU A 506 18.37 -18.51 16.16
N GLY A 507 19.62 -18.08 16.17
CA GLY A 507 20.62 -18.45 15.17
C GLY A 507 20.43 -17.81 13.79
N PHE A 508 19.46 -16.91 13.59
CA PHE A 508 19.41 -16.09 12.39
C PHE A 508 20.34 -14.89 12.50
N ASP A 509 21.27 -14.79 11.56
CA ASP A 509 22.10 -13.62 11.36
C ASP A 509 21.39 -12.66 10.39
N PRO A 510 21.03 -11.43 10.78
CA PRO A 510 20.35 -10.49 9.90
C PRO A 510 21.29 -9.84 8.88
N TYR A 511 22.61 -9.97 9.04
CA TYR A 511 23.59 -9.33 8.16
C TYR A 511 23.84 -10.19 6.91
N PRO A 512 24.31 -9.57 5.81
CA PRO A 512 24.89 -10.31 4.70
C PRO A 512 26.05 -11.18 5.14
N PRO A 513 26.23 -12.39 4.55
CA PRO A 513 27.44 -13.15 4.78
C PRO A 513 28.65 -12.31 4.36
N SER A 514 29.67 -12.23 5.21
CA SER A 514 30.93 -11.58 4.87
C SER A 514 31.60 -12.32 3.71
N GLU A 515 31.90 -11.60 2.63
CA GLU A 515 32.68 -12.12 1.49
C GLU A 515 34.09 -12.58 1.87
#